data_AF-A0ABD5VW96-F1
#
_entry.id   AF-A0ABD5VW96-F1
#
_cell.length_a   1.000
_cell.length_b   1.000
_cell.length_c   1.000
_cell.angle_alpha   90.00
_cell.angle_beta   90.00
_cell.angle_gamma   90.00
#
_symmetry.space_group_name_H-M   'P 1'
#
loop_
_entity.id
_entity.type
_entity.pdbx_description
1 polymer ?
#
loop_
_entity_poly.entity_id
_entity_poly.type
_entity_poly.pdbx_seq_one_letter_code
_entity_poly.pdbx_strand_id
1 'polypeptide(L)'
;MTNTSWGDVTDLEEQGKYEEAAAISASLGMESIIEANFEVSPELFIGLGKLLRGMSCDARAANTHRVERLQGIVEYVASGAIEATSKDVERGSLHEWIGDSYLMAESAKALEHYSLAGDHYQDLDDKTQHTTGLSVEFDYTYNAYLTFVRSRGEEPEYNKAVVDFLGRIEEKQATARRLLSDDPAE
;
A
#
# COMPACT_ATOMS: atom_id res chain seq x y z
N MET A 1 -12.78 0.04 26.31
CA MET A 1 -12.01 0.04 25.06
C MET A 1 -10.93 1.08 25.24
N THR A 2 -9.67 0.66 25.35
CA THR A 2 -8.52 1.57 25.34
C THR A 2 -8.53 2.32 24.02
N ASN A 3 -8.40 3.64 24.10
CA ASN A 3 -8.42 4.53 22.95
C ASN A 3 -7.08 4.39 22.21
N THR A 4 -6.93 3.31 21.45
CA THR A 4 -5.69 3.01 20.72
C THR A 4 -5.57 3.99 19.56
N SER A 5 -4.48 4.74 19.54
CA SER A 5 -4.24 5.84 18.61
C SER A 5 -3.22 5.47 17.54
N TRP A 6 -3.17 6.25 16.46
CA TRP A 6 -2.12 6.11 15.46
C TRP A 6 -0.71 6.36 16.03
N GLY A 7 -0.58 7.18 17.07
CA GLY A 7 0.71 7.43 17.74
C GLY A 7 1.29 6.15 18.36
N ASP A 8 0.42 5.28 18.89
CA ASP A 8 0.85 4.02 19.50
C ASP A 8 1.47 3.06 18.47
N VAL A 9 1.06 3.13 17.19
CA VAL A 9 1.61 2.30 16.11
C VAL A 9 3.08 2.64 15.86
N THR A 10 3.38 3.93 15.67
CA THR A 10 4.75 4.39 15.38
C THR A 10 5.70 4.03 16.51
N ASP A 11 5.30 4.26 17.76
CA ASP A 11 6.10 3.95 18.94
C ASP A 11 6.42 2.44 19.04
N LEU A 12 5.46 1.59 18.70
CA LEU A 12 5.65 0.13 18.69
C LEU A 12 6.60 -0.31 17.57
N GLU A 13 6.53 0.31 16.40
CA GLU A 13 7.45 0.02 15.29
C GLU A 13 8.89 0.42 15.62
N GLU A 14 9.09 1.57 16.26
CA GLU A 14 10.41 2.02 16.74
C GLU A 14 10.99 1.06 17.80
N GLN A 15 10.12 0.44 18.60
CA GLN A 15 10.50 -0.59 19.57
C GLN A 15 10.68 -1.99 18.96
N GLY A 16 10.43 -2.15 17.65
CA GLY A 16 10.49 -3.46 16.98
C GLY A 16 9.33 -4.40 17.32
N LYS A 17 8.25 -3.91 17.96
CA LYS A 17 7.05 -4.68 18.32
C LYS A 17 6.07 -4.77 17.15
N TYR A 18 6.55 -5.34 16.05
CA TYR A 18 5.83 -5.30 14.77
C TYR A 18 4.49 -6.06 14.80
N GLU A 19 4.37 -7.17 15.55
CA GLU A 19 3.10 -7.90 15.63
C GLU A 19 1.97 -7.09 16.27
N GLU A 20 2.30 -6.31 17.31
CA GLU A 20 1.36 -5.43 18.01
C GLU A 20 1.00 -4.23 17.12
N ALA A 21 2.00 -3.59 16.51
CA ALA A 21 1.81 -2.49 15.57
C ALA A 21 0.93 -2.91 14.37
N ALA A 22 1.12 -4.13 13.87
CA ALA A 22 0.34 -4.69 12.78
C ALA A 22 -1.14 -4.86 13.16
N ALA A 23 -1.41 -5.46 14.33
CA ALA A 23 -2.78 -5.71 14.78
C ALA A 23 -3.56 -4.40 14.99
N ILE A 24 -2.91 -3.37 15.53
CA ILE A 24 -3.51 -2.05 15.71
C ILE A 24 -3.76 -1.38 14.35
N SER A 25 -2.76 -1.37 13.47
CA SER A 25 -2.89 -0.78 12.12
C SER A 25 -4.02 -1.44 11.33
N ALA A 26 -4.11 -2.78 11.36
CA ALA A 26 -5.18 -3.51 10.69
C ALA A 26 -6.56 -3.17 11.26
N SER A 27 -6.68 -3.06 12.58
CA SER A 27 -7.95 -2.70 13.24
C SER A 27 -8.39 -1.28 12.85
N LEU A 28 -7.49 -0.29 12.94
CA LEU A 28 -7.77 1.09 12.55
C LEU A 28 -8.06 1.22 11.04
N GLY A 29 -7.45 0.38 10.21
CA GLY A 29 -7.73 0.32 8.78
C GLY A 29 -9.13 -0.18 8.49
N MET A 30 -9.54 -1.27 9.14
CA MET A 30 -10.91 -1.80 9.01
C MET A 30 -11.96 -0.82 9.53
N GLU A 31 -11.71 -0.15 10.65
CA GLU A 31 -12.61 0.89 11.18
C GLU A 31 -12.82 2.00 10.15
N SER A 32 -11.76 2.55 9.55
CA SER A 32 -11.88 3.58 8.52
C SER A 32 -12.60 3.11 7.26
N ILE A 33 -12.41 1.85 6.83
CA ILE A 33 -13.15 1.28 5.68
C ILE A 33 -14.65 1.15 5.99
N ILE A 34 -14.99 0.73 7.22
CA ILE A 34 -16.38 0.62 7.66
C ILE A 34 -17.03 2.01 7.78
N GLU A 35 -16.31 2.99 8.33
CA GLU A 35 -16.77 4.39 8.39
C GLU A 35 -17.01 4.99 7.00
N ALA A 36 -16.18 4.64 6.02
CA ALA A 36 -16.36 5.00 4.63
C ALA A 36 -17.54 4.27 3.95
N ASN A 37 -18.18 3.31 4.62
CA ASN A 37 -19.22 2.45 4.05
C ASN A 37 -18.80 1.76 2.74
N PHE A 38 -17.50 1.45 2.59
CA PHE A 38 -16.90 0.91 1.37
C PHE A 38 -17.07 1.82 0.12
N GLU A 39 -17.39 3.10 0.30
CA GLU A 39 -17.50 4.07 -0.79
C GLU A 39 -16.15 4.72 -1.10
N VAL A 40 -15.95 5.15 -2.36
CA VAL A 40 -14.73 5.82 -2.78
C VAL A 40 -14.64 7.18 -2.08
N SER A 41 -13.83 7.25 -1.03
CA SER A 41 -13.63 8.44 -0.22
C SER A 41 -12.19 8.53 0.32
N PRO A 42 -11.77 9.72 0.81
CA PRO A 42 -10.55 9.88 1.59
C PRO A 42 -10.39 8.83 2.71
N GLU A 43 -11.46 8.58 3.48
CA GLU A 43 -11.47 7.65 4.61
C GLU A 43 -11.21 6.21 4.16
N LEU A 44 -11.77 5.79 3.02
CA LEU A 44 -11.50 4.49 2.43
C LEU A 44 -10.00 4.33 2.12
N PHE A 45 -9.40 5.34 1.48
CA PHE A 45 -8.00 5.30 1.08
C PHE A 45 -7.06 5.33 2.29
N ILE A 46 -7.38 6.12 3.32
CA ILE A 46 -6.68 6.08 4.62
C ILE A 46 -6.77 4.68 5.21
N GLY A 47 -7.96 4.06 5.17
CA GLY A 47 -8.18 2.70 5.65
C GLY A 47 -7.29 1.67 4.94
N LEU A 48 -7.22 1.73 3.60
CA LEU A 48 -6.32 0.89 2.80
C LEU A 48 -4.84 1.12 3.15
N GLY A 49 -4.42 2.38 3.33
CA GLY A 49 -3.05 2.69 3.76
C GLY A 49 -2.69 2.12 5.13
N LYS A 50 -3.63 2.15 6.09
CA LYS A 50 -3.44 1.51 7.40
C LYS A 50 -3.39 -0.01 7.31
N LEU A 51 -4.20 -0.64 6.45
CA LEU A 51 -4.11 -2.07 6.19
C LEU A 51 -2.75 -2.45 5.61
N LEU A 52 -2.26 -1.73 4.60
CA LEU A 52 -0.92 -1.92 4.03
C LEU A 52 0.18 -1.72 5.07
N ARG A 53 0.03 -0.74 5.97
CA ARG A 53 0.98 -0.57 7.08
C ARG A 53 0.97 -1.79 8.00
N GLY A 54 -0.21 -2.32 8.31
CA GLY A 54 -0.37 -3.56 9.06
C GLY A 54 0.36 -4.74 8.39
N MET A 55 0.18 -4.90 7.07
CA MET A 55 0.88 -5.91 6.28
C MET A 55 2.40 -5.73 6.29
N SER A 56 2.89 -4.50 6.15
CA SER A 56 4.32 -4.17 6.22
C SER A 56 4.93 -4.53 7.58
N CYS A 57 4.20 -4.29 8.68
CA CYS A 57 4.59 -4.76 10.01
C CYS A 57 4.57 -6.29 10.11
N ASP A 58 3.52 -6.95 9.62
CA ASP A 58 3.41 -8.41 9.66
C ASP A 58 4.51 -9.12 8.87
N ALA A 59 4.85 -8.60 7.69
CA ALA A 59 5.93 -9.14 6.88
C ALA A 59 7.28 -9.05 7.61
N ARG A 60 7.55 -7.94 8.32
CA ARG A 60 8.75 -7.77 9.16
C ARG A 60 8.74 -8.68 10.40
N ALA A 61 7.56 -9.04 10.90
CA ALA A 61 7.38 -10.04 11.95
C ALA A 61 7.36 -11.49 11.44
N ALA A 62 7.52 -11.71 10.13
CA ALA A 62 7.36 -13.01 9.47
C ALA A 62 5.98 -13.68 9.70
N ASN A 63 4.92 -12.90 9.90
CA ASN A 63 3.55 -13.37 10.08
C ASN A 63 2.81 -13.51 8.74
N THR A 64 3.31 -14.39 7.89
CA THR A 64 2.85 -14.57 6.49
C THR A 64 1.34 -14.85 6.40
N HIS A 65 0.79 -15.67 7.30
CA HIS A 65 -0.64 -15.98 7.30
C HIS A 65 -1.53 -14.75 7.56
N ARG A 66 -1.08 -13.78 8.36
CA ARG A 66 -1.82 -12.54 8.56
C ARG A 66 -1.65 -11.60 7.37
N VAL A 67 -0.47 -11.55 6.75
CA VAL A 67 -0.25 -10.83 5.49
C VAL A 67 -1.20 -11.30 4.40
N GLU A 68 -1.30 -12.60 4.14
CA GLU A 68 -2.20 -13.18 3.11
C GLU A 68 -3.68 -12.84 3.36
N ARG A 69 -4.12 -12.91 4.63
CA ARG A 69 -5.49 -12.54 4.98
C ARG A 69 -5.77 -11.06 4.74
N LEU A 70 -4.84 -10.18 5.11
CA LEU A 70 -4.97 -8.75 4.86
C LEU A 70 -4.90 -8.42 3.37
N GLN A 71 -4.06 -9.12 2.60
CA GLN A 71 -3.98 -9.01 1.15
C GLN A 71 -5.35 -9.26 0.51
N GLY A 72 -6.03 -10.37 0.87
CA GLY A 72 -7.36 -10.66 0.34
C GLY A 72 -8.42 -9.60 0.68
N ILE A 73 -8.30 -8.95 1.84
CA ILE A 73 -9.17 -7.83 2.22
C ILE A 73 -8.87 -6.59 1.37
N VAL A 74 -7.59 -6.23 1.24
CA VAL A 74 -7.15 -5.08 0.41
C VAL A 74 -7.63 -5.26 -1.02
N GLU A 75 -7.41 -6.44 -1.61
CA GLU A 75 -7.85 -6.75 -2.97
C GLU A 75 -9.37 -6.65 -3.11
N TYR A 76 -10.14 -7.24 -2.20
CA TYR A 76 -11.60 -7.16 -2.23
C TYR A 76 -12.11 -5.72 -2.19
N VAL A 77 -11.62 -4.93 -1.21
CA VAL A 77 -12.07 -3.54 -1.01
C VAL A 77 -11.63 -2.65 -2.17
N ALA A 78 -10.37 -2.75 -2.59
CA ALA A 78 -9.85 -1.92 -3.67
C ALA A 78 -10.46 -2.26 -5.03
N SER A 79 -10.75 -3.54 -5.31
CA SER A 79 -11.43 -3.94 -6.55
C SER A 79 -12.85 -3.37 -6.63
N GLY A 80 -13.62 -3.43 -5.54
CA GLY A 80 -14.93 -2.78 -5.49
C GLY A 80 -14.86 -1.26 -5.70
N ALA A 81 -13.83 -0.61 -5.15
CA ALA A 81 -13.59 0.81 -5.34
C ALA A 81 -13.20 1.16 -6.79
N ILE A 82 -12.40 0.31 -7.46
CA ILE A 82 -12.01 0.48 -8.88
C ILE A 82 -13.25 0.49 -9.78
N GLU A 83 -14.19 -0.43 -9.53
CA GLU A 83 -15.46 -0.51 -10.26
C GLU A 83 -16.35 0.73 -10.01
N ALA A 84 -16.30 1.29 -8.80
CA ALA A 84 -17.14 2.41 -8.38
C ALA A 84 -16.61 3.79 -8.82
N THR A 85 -15.29 3.97 -8.97
CA THR A 85 -14.72 5.25 -9.41
C THR A 85 -14.69 5.38 -10.94
N SER A 86 -14.80 6.61 -11.43
CA SER A 86 -14.58 7.00 -12.82
C SER A 86 -13.28 7.77 -13.05
N LYS A 87 -12.49 8.04 -12.00
CA LYS A 87 -11.25 8.83 -12.11
C LYS A 87 -10.05 7.91 -12.28
N ASP A 88 -9.29 8.10 -13.35
CA ASP A 88 -8.12 7.26 -13.64
C ASP A 88 -7.05 7.31 -12.55
N VAL A 89 -6.80 8.49 -11.96
CA VAL A 89 -5.83 8.59 -10.85
C VAL A 89 -6.23 7.73 -9.64
N GLU A 90 -7.53 7.63 -9.34
CA GLU A 90 -8.03 6.80 -8.23
C GLU A 90 -7.89 5.32 -8.58
N ARG A 91 -8.25 4.92 -9.81
CA ARG A 91 -8.06 3.53 -10.29
C ARG A 91 -6.60 3.10 -10.29
N GLY A 92 -5.71 3.95 -10.80
CA GLY A 92 -4.27 3.68 -10.81
C GLY A 92 -3.74 3.50 -9.39
N SER A 93 -4.20 4.31 -8.44
CA SER A 93 -3.78 4.21 -7.03
C SER A 93 -4.27 2.94 -6.37
N LEU A 94 -5.52 2.58 -6.62
CA LEU A 94 -6.09 1.33 -6.10
C LEU A 94 -5.35 0.11 -6.68
N HIS A 95 -5.03 0.10 -7.97
CA HIS A 95 -4.18 -0.93 -8.56
C HIS A 95 -2.77 -0.94 -7.95
N GLU A 96 -2.15 0.22 -7.75
CA GLU A 96 -0.85 0.31 -7.08
C GLU A 96 -0.88 -0.30 -5.69
N TRP A 97 -1.91 0.00 -4.88
CA TRP A 97 -2.03 -0.50 -3.52
C TRP A 97 -2.37 -1.99 -3.46
N ILE A 98 -3.14 -2.50 -4.43
CA ILE A 98 -3.27 -3.96 -4.61
C ILE A 98 -1.91 -4.57 -4.95
N GLY A 99 -1.14 -3.95 -5.85
CA GLY A 99 0.22 -4.37 -6.19
C GLY A 99 1.14 -4.41 -4.97
N ASP A 100 1.13 -3.37 -4.15
CA ASP A 100 1.87 -3.30 -2.88
C ASP A 100 1.47 -4.43 -1.93
N SER A 101 0.17 -4.71 -1.82
CA SER A 101 -0.33 -5.80 -0.96
C SER A 101 0.17 -7.17 -1.43
N TYR A 102 0.18 -7.41 -2.75
CA TYR A 102 0.70 -8.65 -3.33
C TYR A 102 2.22 -8.76 -3.17
N LEU A 103 2.96 -7.65 -3.29
CA LEU A 103 4.40 -7.65 -3.09
C LEU A 103 4.75 -7.99 -1.63
N MET A 104 4.02 -7.43 -0.66
CA MET A 104 4.18 -7.76 0.76
C MET A 104 3.84 -9.23 1.06
N ALA A 105 2.91 -9.81 0.31
CA ALA A 105 2.58 -11.23 0.32
C ALA A 105 3.49 -12.09 -0.57
N GLU A 106 4.61 -11.54 -1.07
CA GLU A 106 5.61 -12.24 -1.90
C GLU A 106 5.02 -12.89 -3.17
N SER A 107 4.02 -12.25 -3.78
CA SER A 107 3.31 -12.76 -4.96
C SER A 107 3.67 -12.01 -6.24
N ALA A 108 3.95 -12.77 -7.31
CA ALA A 108 4.22 -12.26 -8.66
C ALA A 108 3.05 -11.43 -9.26
N LYS A 109 1.83 -11.60 -8.75
CA LYS A 109 0.67 -10.77 -9.14
C LYS A 109 0.87 -9.28 -8.86
N ALA A 110 1.81 -8.91 -8.00
CA ALA A 110 2.20 -7.52 -7.80
C ALA A 110 2.53 -6.82 -9.13
N LEU A 111 3.26 -7.51 -10.02
CA LEU A 111 3.70 -6.96 -11.31
C LEU A 111 2.54 -6.67 -12.26
N GLU A 112 1.51 -7.54 -12.26
CA GLU A 112 0.30 -7.33 -13.05
C GLU A 112 -0.42 -6.05 -12.61
N HIS A 113 -0.64 -5.90 -11.31
CA HIS A 113 -1.31 -4.73 -10.77
C HIS A 113 -0.50 -3.43 -10.92
N TYR A 114 0.82 -3.48 -10.79
CA TYR A 114 1.65 -2.33 -11.13
C TYR A 114 1.55 -1.97 -12.61
N SER A 115 1.46 -2.95 -13.52
CA SER A 115 1.22 -2.65 -14.94
C SER A 115 -0.10 -1.91 -15.15
N LEU A 116 -1.19 -2.41 -14.56
CA LEU A 116 -2.50 -1.76 -14.64
C LEU A 116 -2.49 -0.34 -14.04
N ALA A 117 -1.77 -0.13 -12.93
CA ALA A 117 -1.59 1.19 -12.36
C ALA A 117 -0.89 2.15 -13.34
N GLY A 118 0.17 1.68 -14.01
CA GLY A 118 0.89 2.44 -15.03
C GLY A 118 0.00 2.86 -16.20
N ASP A 119 -0.86 1.97 -16.70
CA ASP A 119 -1.81 2.26 -17.78
C ASP A 119 -2.75 3.42 -17.42
N HIS A 120 -3.19 3.51 -16.16
CA HIS A 120 -4.03 4.62 -15.68
C HIS A 120 -3.27 5.93 -15.44
N TYR A 121 -1.95 5.86 -15.26
CA TYR A 121 -1.11 7.04 -14.99
C TYR A 121 -0.49 7.67 -16.24
N GLN A 122 -0.45 6.94 -17.36
CA GLN A 122 0.26 7.32 -18.58
C GLN A 122 -0.08 8.73 -19.10
N ASP A 123 -1.35 9.14 -19.00
CA ASP A 123 -1.85 10.40 -19.57
C ASP A 123 -2.30 11.42 -18.50
N LEU A 124 -1.86 11.26 -17.24
CA LEU A 124 -2.25 12.21 -16.19
C LEU A 124 -1.56 13.56 -16.35
N ASP A 125 -2.35 14.64 -16.29
CA ASP A 125 -1.80 15.99 -16.28
C ASP A 125 -1.06 16.32 -14.96
N ASP A 126 -0.05 17.18 -15.05
CA ASP A 126 0.80 17.58 -13.92
C ASP A 126 0.01 18.09 -12.70
N LYS A 127 -1.13 18.75 -12.92
CA LYS A 127 -1.93 19.34 -11.84
C LYS A 127 -2.63 18.26 -11.04
N THR A 128 -3.22 17.28 -11.73
CA THR A 128 -3.85 16.10 -11.13
C THR A 128 -2.81 15.30 -10.37
N GLN A 129 -1.65 15.03 -10.98
CA GLN A 129 -0.55 14.34 -10.31
C GLN A 129 -0.15 15.07 -9.02
N HIS A 130 0.14 16.37 -9.09
CA HIS A 130 0.58 17.16 -7.94
C HIS A 130 -0.46 17.22 -6.81
N THR A 131 -1.73 17.48 -7.14
CA THR A 131 -2.79 17.60 -6.14
C THR A 131 -3.00 16.29 -5.39
N THR A 132 -2.97 15.18 -6.13
CA THR A 132 -3.23 13.85 -5.58
C THR A 132 -2.00 13.30 -4.85
N GLY A 133 -0.79 13.45 -5.41
CA GLY A 133 0.43 12.91 -4.81
C GLY A 133 0.89 13.60 -3.51
N LEU A 134 0.30 14.76 -3.18
CA LEU A 134 0.51 15.45 -1.91
C LEU A 134 -0.60 15.21 -0.88
N SER A 135 -1.60 14.40 -1.22
CA SER A 135 -2.70 14.11 -0.32
C SER A 135 -2.28 13.14 0.80
N VAL A 136 -2.95 13.21 1.94
CA VAL A 136 -2.54 12.44 3.14
C VAL A 136 -2.74 10.94 2.92
N GLU A 137 -3.74 10.57 2.14
CA GLU A 137 -4.09 9.20 1.77
C GLU A 137 -2.91 8.49 1.08
N PHE A 138 -2.19 9.22 0.22
CA PHE A 138 -0.99 8.71 -0.44
C PHE A 138 0.18 8.52 0.50
N ASP A 139 0.31 9.36 1.52
CA ASP A 139 1.41 9.24 2.47
C ASP A 139 1.31 7.97 3.30
N TYR A 140 0.10 7.63 3.73
CA TYR A 140 -0.13 6.39 4.48
C TYR A 140 0.27 5.16 3.65
N THR A 141 -0.17 5.10 2.41
CA THR A 141 0.05 3.95 1.51
C THR A 141 1.51 3.86 1.07
N TYR A 142 2.09 4.98 0.62
CA TYR A 142 3.48 5.01 0.16
C TYR A 142 4.48 4.69 1.28
N ASN A 143 4.27 5.19 2.50
CA ASN A 143 5.15 4.88 3.63
C ASN A 143 5.11 3.39 4.01
N ALA A 144 3.98 2.72 3.86
CA ALA A 144 3.87 1.28 4.10
C ALA A 144 4.74 0.47 3.13
N TYR A 145 4.64 0.77 1.83
CA TYR A 145 5.50 0.20 0.78
C TYR A 145 6.97 0.48 1.06
N LEU A 146 7.35 1.75 1.25
CA LEU A 146 8.74 2.17 1.40
C LEU A 146 9.41 1.49 2.60
N THR A 147 8.68 1.37 3.72
CA THR A 147 9.20 0.70 4.92
C THR A 147 9.38 -0.80 4.70
N PHE A 148 8.47 -1.44 3.95
CA PHE A 148 8.58 -2.86 3.62
C PHE A 148 9.81 -3.13 2.75
N VAL A 149 9.96 -2.42 1.62
CA VAL A 149 11.08 -2.69 0.68
C VAL A 149 12.43 -2.37 1.30
N ARG A 150 12.53 -1.31 2.12
CA ARG A 150 13.74 -1.02 2.91
C ARG A 150 14.11 -2.12 3.89
N SER A 151 13.11 -2.75 4.51
CA SER A 151 13.36 -3.90 5.39
C SER A 151 13.91 -5.13 4.63
N ARG A 152 13.74 -5.15 3.30
CA ARG A 152 14.29 -6.17 2.39
C ARG A 152 15.60 -5.73 1.72
N GLY A 153 16.18 -4.60 2.12
CA GLY A 153 17.47 -4.11 1.61
C GLY A 153 17.40 -3.30 0.33
N GLU A 154 16.19 -2.97 -0.14
CA GLU A 154 15.97 -2.10 -1.30
C GLU A 154 15.85 -0.64 -0.86
N GLU A 155 16.48 0.29 -1.58
CA GLU A 155 16.35 1.72 -1.33
C GLU A 155 15.75 2.41 -2.57
N PRO A 156 14.42 2.59 -2.61
CA PRO A 156 13.76 3.32 -3.68
C PRO A 156 14.30 4.75 -3.81
N GLU A 157 14.58 5.17 -5.04
CA GLU A 157 15.07 6.52 -5.39
C GLU A 157 13.92 7.54 -5.52
N TYR A 158 12.65 7.12 -5.47
CA TYR A 158 11.52 8.03 -5.65
C TYR A 158 11.56 9.24 -4.70
N ASN A 159 11.69 10.41 -5.31
CA ASN A 159 11.60 11.69 -4.63
C ASN A 159 10.15 12.18 -4.66
N LYS A 160 9.46 12.11 -3.51
CA LYS A 160 8.08 12.61 -3.35
C LYS A 160 7.90 14.07 -3.79
N ALA A 161 8.95 14.90 -3.77
CA ALA A 161 8.86 16.28 -4.22
C ALA A 161 8.63 16.44 -5.74
N VAL A 162 8.93 15.42 -6.54
CA VAL A 162 8.82 15.47 -8.01
C VAL A 162 7.45 15.03 -8.50
N VAL A 163 6.69 14.27 -7.69
CA VAL A 163 5.33 13.74 -7.99
C VAL A 163 5.19 13.25 -9.43
N ASP A 164 5.81 12.11 -9.71
CA ASP A 164 5.73 11.39 -10.99
C ASP A 164 5.16 10.00 -10.72
N PHE A 165 3.86 9.83 -10.99
CA PHE A 165 3.18 8.56 -10.71
C PHE A 165 3.62 7.43 -11.65
N LEU A 166 3.89 7.73 -12.91
CA LEU A 166 4.33 6.72 -13.86
C LEU A 166 5.75 6.25 -13.53
N GLY A 167 6.69 7.18 -13.33
CA GLY A 167 8.06 6.83 -12.93
C GLY A 167 8.12 6.05 -11.62
N ARG A 168 7.25 6.37 -10.66
CA ARG A 168 7.08 5.58 -9.42
C ARG A 168 6.66 4.14 -9.70
N ILE A 169 5.67 3.93 -10.58
CA ILE A 169 5.22 2.59 -10.94
C ILE A 169 6.34 1.80 -11.62
N GLU A 170 7.09 2.41 -12.53
CA GLU A 170 8.24 1.77 -13.19
C GLU A 170 9.29 1.31 -12.16
N GLU A 171 9.58 2.15 -11.18
CA GLU A 171 10.48 1.82 -10.07
C GLU A 171 9.94 0.71 -9.18
N LYS A 172 8.65 0.74 -8.83
CA LYS A 172 7.99 -0.33 -8.08
C LYS A 172 8.04 -1.66 -8.82
N GLN A 173 7.80 -1.67 -10.13
CA GLN A 173 7.95 -2.87 -10.95
C GLN A 173 9.40 -3.39 -10.94
N ALA A 174 10.38 -2.50 -11.08
CA ALA A 174 11.80 -2.89 -11.03
C ALA A 174 12.17 -3.50 -9.67
N THR A 175 11.68 -2.89 -8.58
CA THR A 175 11.90 -3.35 -7.20
C THR A 175 11.22 -4.71 -6.96
N ALA A 176 9.95 -4.85 -7.35
CA ALA A 176 9.22 -6.10 -7.24
C ALA A 176 9.89 -7.24 -8.03
N ARG A 177 10.39 -6.96 -9.25
CA ARG A 177 11.14 -7.97 -10.01
C ARG A 177 12.37 -8.47 -9.25
N ARG A 178 13.15 -7.59 -8.61
CA ARG A 178 14.32 -8.01 -7.81
C ARG A 178 13.91 -8.85 -6.60
N LEU A 179 12.98 -8.33 -5.80
CA LEU A 179 12.54 -8.98 -4.55
C LEU A 179 11.86 -10.34 -4.79
N LEU A 180 11.14 -10.49 -5.90
CA LEU A 180 10.42 -11.72 -6.24
C LEU A 180 11.27 -12.68 -7.10
N SER A 181 12.39 -12.22 -7.67
CA SER A 181 13.32 -13.08 -8.42
C SER A 181 14.30 -13.86 -7.56
N ASP A 182 14.43 -13.51 -6.27
CA ASP A 182 15.30 -14.17 -5.31
C ASP A 182 14.73 -15.50 -4.77
N ASP A 183 13.87 -16.17 -5.54
CA ASP A 183 13.50 -17.56 -5.28
C ASP A 183 14.77 -18.43 -5.48
N PRO A 184 15.34 -19.05 -4.43
CA PRO A 184 16.45 -19.96 -4.62
C PRO A 184 15.93 -21.11 -5.47
N ALA A 185 16.33 -21.14 -6.74
CA ALA A 185 16.03 -22.25 -7.63
C ALA A 185 16.25 -23.58 -6.89
N GLU A 186 15.16 -24.35 -6.80
CA GLU A 186 15.10 -25.72 -6.26
C GLU A 186 16.27 -26.61 -6.71
#